data_AF-A0A7W4E4H7-F1
#
_entry.id   AF-A0A7W4E4H7-F1
#
_cell.length_a   1.000
_cell.length_b   1.000
_cell.length_c   1.000
_cell.angle_alpha   90.00
_cell.angle_beta   90.00
_cell.angle_gamma   90.00
#
_symmetry.space_group_name_H-M   'P 1'
#
loop_
_entity.id
_entity.type
_entity.pdbx_description
1 polymer ?
#
loop_
_entity_poly.entity_id
_entity_poly.type
_entity_poly.pdbx_seq_one_letter_code
_entity_poly.pdbx_strand_id
1 'polypeptide(L)'
;MSGERLSNSNSQNKNTSAFDGFAERVKREQEFVERRREDTRHWARYYVGAEQAFDRRVKANKISETEFMKWEDEVGGAFFKMKEAEYDACYASKYEKDREERISMSDRTVTAEVYAGNFYEERTEILKQKILENSNPKERDAQLKILGDLPDKVCSHIEAERDFDLKKIDERAYLSARKNVHNSLIRNLNEINKLADNHGVRRLTFRNFLTNDDPYDEYKDIYLDTDGRYEYDRSSVEKYMRIAFADLYDQAEKDGTLRVDPNKQSKTAYFHSLGED
;
A
#
# COMPACT_ATOMS: atom_id res chain seq x y z
N MET A 1 -35.62 -62.35 -51.78
CA MET A 1 -34.95 -61.06 -52.00
C MET A 1 -35.24 -60.19 -50.80
N SER A 2 -34.24 -60.10 -49.93
CA SER A 2 -34.21 -59.38 -48.65
C SER A 2 -34.23 -57.87 -48.88
N GLY A 3 -35.12 -57.17 -48.17
CA GLY A 3 -35.10 -55.71 -48.05
C GLY A 3 -35.03 -55.35 -46.57
N GLU A 4 -33.82 -55.34 -46.01
CA GLU A 4 -33.59 -54.83 -44.66
C GLU A 4 -33.71 -53.31 -44.65
N ARG A 5 -34.59 -52.81 -43.76
CA ARG A 5 -34.68 -51.41 -43.37
C ARG A 5 -33.43 -51.05 -42.56
N LEU A 6 -32.61 -50.14 -43.06
CA LEU A 6 -31.61 -49.45 -42.25
C LEU A 6 -32.30 -48.34 -41.44
N SER A 7 -32.36 -48.53 -40.12
CA SER A 7 -32.68 -47.47 -39.16
C SER A 7 -31.53 -46.46 -39.12
N ASN A 8 -31.80 -45.22 -39.48
CA ASN A 8 -30.90 -44.10 -39.21
C ASN A 8 -31.48 -43.26 -38.06
N SER A 9 -31.04 -43.55 -36.84
CA SER A 9 -31.23 -42.66 -35.70
C SER A 9 -30.04 -42.79 -34.75
N ASN A 10 -29.24 -41.71 -34.62
CA ASN A 10 -28.47 -41.31 -33.42
C ASN A 10 -27.17 -40.55 -33.72
N SER A 11 -27.22 -39.48 -34.51
CA SER A 11 -26.10 -38.52 -34.59
C SER A 11 -26.44 -37.11 -34.05
N GLN A 12 -27.69 -36.82 -33.69
CA GLN A 12 -28.09 -35.47 -33.24
C GLN A 12 -27.92 -35.19 -31.74
N ASN A 13 -27.65 -36.20 -30.89
CA ASN A 13 -27.70 -36.03 -29.43
C ASN A 13 -26.33 -35.88 -28.72
N LYS A 14 -25.21 -35.96 -29.45
CA LYS A 14 -23.86 -35.82 -28.85
C LYS A 14 -23.37 -34.37 -28.81
N ASN A 15 -23.77 -33.54 -29.79
CA ASN A 15 -23.31 -32.15 -29.86
C ASN A 15 -23.99 -31.24 -28.83
N THR A 16 -25.28 -31.40 -28.57
CA THR A 16 -26.01 -30.61 -27.55
C THR A 16 -25.42 -30.78 -26.15
N SER A 17 -25.15 -32.02 -25.73
CA SER A 17 -24.57 -32.30 -24.39
C SER A 17 -23.19 -31.68 -24.16
N ALA A 18 -22.37 -31.53 -25.21
CA ALA A 18 -21.04 -30.92 -25.12
C ALA A 18 -21.13 -29.39 -25.03
N PHE A 19 -22.08 -28.78 -25.74
CA PHE A 19 -22.38 -27.35 -25.66
C PHE A 19 -23.04 -26.99 -24.32
N ASP A 20 -23.93 -27.83 -23.79
CA ASP A 20 -24.54 -27.64 -22.46
C ASP A 20 -23.47 -27.73 -21.35
N GLY A 21 -22.56 -28.71 -21.46
CA GLY A 21 -21.41 -28.81 -20.54
C GLY A 21 -20.41 -27.67 -20.66
N PHE A 22 -20.29 -27.02 -21.83
CA PHE A 22 -19.49 -25.82 -22.02
C PHE A 22 -20.18 -24.58 -21.43
N ALA A 23 -21.47 -24.39 -21.68
CA ALA A 23 -22.25 -23.28 -21.14
C ALA A 23 -22.25 -23.29 -19.60
N GLU A 24 -22.43 -24.46 -18.98
CA GLU A 24 -22.36 -24.62 -17.52
C GLU A 24 -20.94 -24.39 -16.95
N ARG A 25 -19.89 -24.63 -17.73
CA ARG A 25 -18.52 -24.25 -17.32
C ARG A 25 -18.31 -22.74 -17.38
N VAL A 26 -18.72 -22.11 -18.48
CA VAL A 26 -18.61 -20.65 -18.65
C VAL A 26 -19.41 -19.91 -17.58
N LYS A 27 -20.63 -20.36 -17.28
CA LYS A 27 -21.47 -19.79 -16.22
C LYS A 27 -20.81 -19.87 -14.85
N ARG A 28 -20.26 -21.03 -14.48
CA ARG A 28 -19.56 -21.21 -13.20
C ARG A 28 -18.32 -20.34 -13.08
N GLU A 29 -17.56 -20.20 -14.17
CA GLU A 29 -16.40 -19.32 -14.23
C GLU A 29 -16.81 -17.85 -14.05
N GLN A 30 -17.86 -17.41 -14.75
CA GLN A 30 -18.38 -16.05 -14.64
C GLN A 30 -18.88 -15.75 -13.21
N GLU A 31 -19.62 -16.68 -12.59
CA GLU A 31 -20.06 -16.56 -11.21
C GLU A 31 -18.88 -16.53 -10.22
N PHE A 32 -17.81 -17.30 -10.48
CA PHE A 32 -16.59 -17.26 -9.67
C PHE A 32 -15.91 -15.89 -9.77
N VAL A 33 -15.74 -15.38 -10.99
CA VAL A 33 -15.14 -14.06 -11.24
C VAL A 33 -15.94 -12.94 -10.56
N GLU A 34 -17.26 -12.93 -10.70
CA GLU A 34 -18.10 -11.90 -10.07
C GLU A 34 -18.12 -11.99 -8.55
N ARG A 35 -18.14 -13.21 -7.97
CA ARG A 35 -18.01 -13.37 -6.51
C ARG A 35 -16.69 -12.79 -5.99
N ARG A 36 -15.58 -13.07 -6.67
CA ARG A 36 -14.26 -12.54 -6.28
C ARG A 36 -14.19 -11.02 -6.37
N ARG A 37 -14.73 -10.44 -7.44
CA ARG A 37 -14.83 -8.98 -7.60
C ARG A 37 -15.68 -8.36 -6.48
N GLU A 38 -16.82 -8.97 -6.15
CA GLU A 38 -17.69 -8.47 -5.07
C GLU A 38 -17.04 -8.60 -3.69
N ASP A 39 -16.30 -9.69 -3.41
CA ASP A 39 -15.53 -9.84 -2.19
C ASP A 39 -14.43 -8.76 -2.08
N THR A 40 -13.69 -8.50 -3.15
CA THR A 40 -12.71 -7.40 -3.20
C THR A 40 -13.38 -6.05 -2.91
N ARG A 41 -14.50 -5.73 -3.58
CA ARG A 41 -15.27 -4.50 -3.33
C ARG A 41 -15.76 -4.40 -1.89
N HIS A 42 -16.22 -5.50 -1.31
CA HIS A 42 -16.72 -5.55 0.06
C HIS A 42 -15.61 -5.17 1.04
N TRP A 43 -14.45 -5.83 0.96
CA TRP A 43 -13.33 -5.56 1.85
C TRP A 43 -12.68 -4.21 1.61
N ALA A 44 -12.65 -3.74 0.36
CA ALA A 44 -12.27 -2.37 0.02
C ALA A 44 -13.15 -1.34 0.73
N ARG A 45 -14.48 -1.49 0.68
CA ARG A 45 -15.41 -0.61 1.39
C ARG A 45 -15.22 -0.67 2.90
N TYR A 46 -14.99 -1.87 3.45
CA TYR A 46 -14.72 -2.02 4.87
C TYR A 46 -13.43 -1.31 5.26
N TYR A 47 -12.35 -1.51 4.52
CA TYR A 47 -11.06 -0.84 4.73
C TYR A 47 -11.23 0.69 4.75
N VAL A 48 -11.89 1.25 3.73
CA VAL A 48 -12.15 2.70 3.65
C VAL A 48 -13.01 3.16 4.84
N GLY A 49 -14.03 2.40 5.22
CA GLY A 49 -14.87 2.71 6.38
C GLY A 49 -14.11 2.68 7.70
N ALA A 50 -13.20 1.72 7.87
CA ALA A 50 -12.36 1.58 9.05
C ALA A 50 -11.35 2.74 9.17
N GLU A 51 -10.66 3.10 8.07
CA GLU A 51 -9.78 4.28 8.02
C GLU A 51 -10.52 5.58 8.36
N GLN A 52 -11.72 5.79 7.80
CA GLN A 52 -12.53 6.97 8.13
C GLN A 52 -12.99 7.00 9.59
N ALA A 53 -13.24 5.82 10.19
CA ALA A 53 -13.61 5.73 11.60
C ALA A 53 -12.41 6.00 12.51
N PHE A 54 -11.23 5.51 12.13
CA PHE A 54 -9.96 5.82 12.77
C PHE A 54 -9.66 7.33 12.75
N ASP A 55 -9.73 7.97 11.58
CA ASP A 55 -9.54 9.42 11.42
C ASP A 55 -10.43 10.23 12.39
N ARG A 56 -11.74 9.92 12.42
CA ARG A 56 -12.68 10.58 13.34
C ARG A 56 -12.30 10.37 14.80
N ARG A 57 -11.80 9.19 15.17
CA ARG A 57 -11.43 8.85 16.55
C ARG A 57 -10.21 9.63 17.00
N VAL A 58 -9.15 9.65 16.19
CA VAL A 58 -7.91 10.38 16.47
C VAL A 58 -8.15 11.89 16.52
N LYS A 59 -8.96 12.43 15.61
CA LYS A 59 -9.33 13.86 15.65
C LYS A 59 -10.10 14.24 16.92
N ALA A 60 -10.89 13.33 17.48
CA ALA A 60 -11.72 13.59 18.64
C ALA A 60 -11.01 13.33 19.99
N ASN A 61 -10.02 12.45 20.04
CA ASN A 61 -9.38 12.01 21.29
C ASN A 61 -7.92 11.61 21.10
N LYS A 62 -7.14 11.68 22.19
CA LYS A 62 -5.88 10.94 22.28
C LYS A 62 -6.21 9.44 22.40
N ILE A 63 -5.73 8.63 21.47
CA ILE A 63 -5.85 7.17 21.53
C ILE A 63 -4.64 6.59 22.26
N SER A 64 -4.87 5.59 23.11
CA SER A 64 -3.76 4.84 23.73
C SER A 64 -3.09 3.92 22.71
N GLU A 65 -1.86 3.50 22.98
CA GLU A 65 -1.14 2.52 22.15
C GLU A 65 -1.93 1.22 21.97
N THR A 66 -2.46 0.64 23.06
CA THR A 66 -3.26 -0.59 22.98
C THR A 66 -4.54 -0.40 22.17
N GLU A 67 -5.15 0.79 22.23
CA GLU A 67 -6.30 1.11 21.39
C GLU A 67 -5.90 1.27 19.92
N PHE A 68 -4.76 1.90 19.66
CA PHE A 68 -4.21 2.02 18.30
C PHE A 68 -3.92 0.65 17.69
N MET A 69 -3.26 -0.26 18.40
CA MET A 69 -2.95 -1.59 17.88
C MET A 69 -4.21 -2.35 17.43
N LYS A 70 -5.34 -2.21 18.15
CA LYS A 70 -6.62 -2.79 17.75
C LYS A 70 -7.15 -2.18 16.45
N TRP A 71 -7.04 -0.87 16.30
CA TRP A 71 -7.42 -0.18 15.07
C TRP A 71 -6.53 -0.61 13.89
N GLU A 72 -5.23 -0.69 14.11
CA GLU A 72 -4.28 -1.16 13.11
C GLU A 72 -4.60 -2.60 12.67
N ASP A 73 -4.92 -3.49 13.63
CA ASP A 73 -5.30 -4.87 13.34
C ASP A 73 -6.65 -4.95 12.60
N GLU A 74 -7.62 -4.08 12.92
CA GLU A 74 -8.91 -4.02 12.23
C GLU A 74 -8.77 -3.54 10.78
N VAL A 75 -8.11 -2.40 10.59
CA VAL A 75 -7.85 -1.81 9.26
C VAL A 75 -6.97 -2.74 8.44
N GLY A 76 -5.87 -3.24 9.02
CA GLY A 76 -4.98 -4.19 8.39
C GLY A 76 -5.68 -5.49 8.03
N GLY A 77 -6.52 -6.01 8.92
CA GLY A 77 -7.32 -7.21 8.66
C GLY A 77 -8.25 -7.06 7.45
N ALA A 78 -8.90 -5.90 7.30
CA ALA A 78 -9.72 -5.60 6.13
C ALA A 78 -8.88 -5.54 4.84
N PHE A 79 -7.72 -4.87 4.90
CA PHE A 79 -6.77 -4.83 3.79
C PHE A 79 -6.30 -6.23 3.37
N PHE A 80 -5.91 -7.07 4.34
CA PHE A 80 -5.44 -8.43 4.04
C PHE A 80 -6.54 -9.30 3.46
N LYS A 81 -7.77 -9.23 3.97
CA LYS A 81 -8.90 -9.97 3.38
C LYS A 81 -9.23 -9.49 1.97
N MET A 82 -9.10 -8.19 1.69
CA MET A 82 -9.21 -7.67 0.32
C MET A 82 -8.13 -8.29 -0.58
N LYS A 83 -6.89 -8.41 -0.09
CA LYS A 83 -5.77 -9.05 -0.81
C LYS A 83 -5.89 -10.57 -0.93
N GLU A 84 -6.54 -11.26 0.00
CA GLU A 84 -6.88 -12.69 -0.11
C GLU A 84 -8.03 -12.95 -1.10
N ALA A 85 -8.96 -12.00 -1.19
CA ALA A 85 -10.04 -12.04 -2.18
C ALA A 85 -9.50 -11.78 -3.61
N GLU A 86 -8.38 -11.07 -3.74
CA GLU A 86 -7.73 -10.73 -5.00
C GLU A 86 -7.43 -11.99 -5.85
N TYR A 87 -7.89 -11.96 -7.10
CA TYR A 87 -7.51 -12.93 -8.11
C TYR A 87 -7.27 -12.20 -9.42
N ASP A 88 -6.00 -12.00 -9.78
CA ASP A 88 -5.62 -11.13 -10.91
C ASP A 88 -6.32 -11.50 -12.23
N ALA A 89 -6.57 -12.79 -12.46
CA ALA A 89 -7.26 -13.28 -13.66
C ALA A 89 -8.74 -12.83 -13.75
N CYS A 90 -9.32 -12.32 -12.65
CA CYS A 90 -10.64 -11.69 -12.65
C CYS A 90 -10.66 -10.29 -13.27
N TYR A 91 -9.52 -9.66 -13.56
CA TYR A 91 -9.45 -8.26 -14.00
C TYR A 91 -8.81 -8.17 -15.39
N ALA A 92 -9.40 -7.37 -16.28
CA ALA A 92 -8.87 -7.15 -17.62
C ALA A 92 -7.61 -6.28 -17.60
N SER A 93 -7.39 -5.51 -16.53
CA SER A 93 -6.20 -4.69 -16.33
C SER A 93 -5.99 -4.35 -14.85
N LYS A 94 -4.78 -3.86 -14.53
CA LYS A 94 -4.46 -3.25 -13.23
C LYS A 94 -5.40 -2.10 -12.89
N TYR A 95 -5.78 -1.27 -13.86
CA TYR A 95 -6.65 -0.11 -13.65
C TYR A 95 -8.06 -0.52 -13.22
N GLU A 96 -8.61 -1.58 -13.82
CA GLU A 96 -9.87 -2.16 -13.37
C GLU A 96 -9.76 -2.70 -11.95
N LYS A 97 -8.65 -3.36 -11.62
CA LYS A 97 -8.39 -3.87 -10.27
C LYS A 97 -8.31 -2.75 -9.23
N ASP A 98 -7.48 -1.72 -9.46
CA ASP A 98 -7.33 -0.59 -8.54
C ASP A 98 -8.67 0.15 -8.32
N ARG A 99 -9.49 0.23 -9.37
CA ARG A 99 -10.85 0.75 -9.30
C ARG A 99 -11.77 -0.09 -8.42
N GLU A 100 -11.62 -1.41 -8.39
CA GLU A 100 -12.40 -2.26 -7.49
C GLU A 100 -11.89 -2.20 -6.05
N GLU A 101 -10.59 -2.01 -5.86
CA GLU A 101 -9.98 -1.84 -4.55
C GLU A 101 -10.31 -0.48 -3.90
N ARG A 102 -10.57 0.59 -4.66
CA ARG A 102 -11.04 1.91 -4.16
C ARG A 102 -10.27 2.49 -2.96
N ILE A 103 -8.97 2.23 -2.85
CA ILE A 103 -8.17 2.61 -1.67
C ILE A 103 -7.93 4.13 -1.55
N SER A 104 -8.23 4.95 -2.57
CA SER A 104 -7.87 6.37 -2.61
C SER A 104 -9.02 7.35 -2.30
N MET A 105 -9.66 7.29 -1.13
CA MET A 105 -10.74 8.25 -0.78
C MET A 105 -10.83 8.62 0.71
N SER A 106 -9.82 9.32 1.25
CA SER A 106 -9.95 10.12 2.50
C SER A 106 -8.74 11.06 2.75
N ASP A 107 -8.85 11.87 3.79
CA ASP A 107 -7.79 12.74 4.33
C ASP A 107 -6.55 11.91 4.69
N ARG A 108 -5.51 12.06 3.89
CA ARG A 108 -4.28 11.28 3.96
C ARG A 108 -3.43 11.59 5.20
N THR A 109 -3.87 12.46 6.11
CA THR A 109 -3.08 12.94 7.25
C THR A 109 -3.26 12.13 8.52
N VAL A 110 -4.34 11.35 8.62
CA VAL A 110 -4.71 10.64 9.86
C VAL A 110 -5.09 9.20 9.53
N THR A 111 -4.26 8.52 8.76
CA THR A 111 -4.46 7.09 8.43
C THR A 111 -3.78 6.21 9.47
N ALA A 112 -4.23 4.96 9.59
CA ALA A 112 -3.62 4.02 10.52
C ALA A 112 -2.13 3.77 10.17
N GLU A 113 -1.73 3.78 8.88
CA GLU A 113 -0.32 3.68 8.52
C GLU A 113 0.48 4.89 8.98
N VAL A 114 -0.03 6.11 8.79
CA VAL A 114 0.67 7.32 9.21
C VAL A 114 0.87 7.32 10.73
N TYR A 115 -0.18 6.98 11.49
CA TYR A 115 -0.10 6.93 12.94
C TYR A 115 0.88 5.89 13.46
N ALA A 116 1.12 4.81 12.72
CA ALA A 116 2.13 3.80 13.05
C ALA A 116 3.55 4.39 13.16
N GLY A 117 3.80 5.56 12.55
CA GLY A 117 5.08 6.28 12.66
C GLY A 117 5.48 6.61 14.09
N ASN A 118 4.51 6.77 15.02
CA ASN A 118 4.79 7.00 16.44
C ASN A 118 5.50 5.81 17.12
N PHE A 119 5.43 4.62 16.52
CA PHE A 119 6.02 3.38 17.03
C PHE A 119 7.25 2.94 16.24
N TYR A 120 7.82 3.84 15.41
CA TYR A 120 8.93 3.50 14.52
C TYR A 120 10.15 2.96 15.27
N GLU A 121 10.59 3.66 16.32
CA GLU A 121 11.78 3.27 17.09
C GLU A 121 11.60 1.91 17.75
N GLU A 122 10.47 1.71 18.44
CA GLU A 122 10.14 0.46 19.11
C GLU A 122 10.11 -0.72 18.14
N ARG A 123 9.36 -0.59 17.04
CA ARG A 123 9.20 -1.66 16.05
C ARG A 123 10.52 -1.98 15.35
N THR A 124 11.32 -0.96 15.06
CA THR A 124 12.64 -1.11 14.45
C THR A 124 13.61 -1.80 15.39
N GLU A 125 13.62 -1.44 16.67
CA GLU A 125 14.49 -2.08 17.66
C GLU A 125 14.10 -3.54 17.88
N ILE A 126 12.80 -3.86 17.99
CA ILE A 126 12.31 -5.25 18.07
C ILE A 126 12.77 -6.06 16.86
N LEU A 127 12.59 -5.54 15.64
CA LEU A 127 13.04 -6.20 14.42
C LEU A 127 14.56 -6.37 14.38
N LYS A 128 15.31 -5.34 14.78
CA LYS A 128 16.78 -5.40 14.84
C LYS A 128 17.25 -6.48 15.82
N GLN A 129 16.63 -6.61 17.00
CA GLN A 129 16.94 -7.69 17.93
C GLN A 129 16.71 -9.07 17.30
N LYS A 130 15.61 -9.27 16.56
CA LYS A 130 15.35 -10.51 15.82
C LYS A 130 16.36 -10.80 14.71
N ILE A 131 16.79 -9.77 13.99
CA ILE A 131 17.86 -9.92 13.00
C ILE A 131 19.17 -10.35 13.68
N LEU A 132 19.50 -9.77 14.84
CA LEU A 132 20.72 -10.11 15.58
C LEU A 132 20.72 -11.54 16.15
N GLU A 133 19.56 -12.14 16.37
CA GLU A 133 19.41 -13.57 16.73
C GLU A 133 19.83 -14.51 15.57
N ASN A 134 19.92 -14.03 14.33
CA ASN A 134 20.32 -14.84 13.18
C ASN A 134 21.81 -15.25 13.26
N SER A 135 22.06 -16.56 13.26
CA SER A 135 23.40 -17.14 13.34
C SER A 135 24.23 -17.01 12.07
N ASN A 136 23.63 -16.68 10.93
CA ASN A 136 24.31 -16.44 9.65
C ASN A 136 24.76 -14.97 9.54
N PRO A 137 26.07 -14.67 9.65
CA PRO A 137 26.55 -13.29 9.67
C PRO A 137 26.28 -12.54 8.36
N LYS A 138 26.37 -13.22 7.22
CA LYS A 138 26.15 -12.58 5.90
C LYS A 138 24.71 -12.13 5.73
N GLU A 139 23.78 -12.96 6.16
CA GLU A 139 22.35 -12.65 6.08
C GLU A 139 21.97 -11.57 7.08
N ARG A 140 22.45 -11.68 8.31
CA ARG A 140 22.28 -10.66 9.36
C ARG A 140 22.78 -9.29 8.88
N ASP A 141 24.01 -9.21 8.38
CA ASP A 141 24.61 -7.93 7.98
C ASP A 141 23.86 -7.31 6.77
N ALA A 142 23.36 -8.14 5.84
CA ALA A 142 22.51 -7.68 4.75
C ALA A 142 21.15 -7.14 5.24
N GLN A 143 20.53 -7.81 6.22
CA GLN A 143 19.26 -7.36 6.82
C GLN A 143 19.44 -6.08 7.64
N LEU A 144 20.51 -5.97 8.42
CA LEU A 144 20.86 -4.75 9.16
C LEU A 144 21.10 -3.57 8.23
N LYS A 145 21.72 -3.81 7.07
CA LYS A 145 21.89 -2.77 6.05
C LYS A 145 20.55 -2.23 5.56
N ILE A 146 19.58 -3.10 5.29
CA ILE A 146 18.24 -2.66 4.84
C ILE A 146 17.59 -1.70 5.85
N LEU A 147 17.72 -1.99 7.16
CA LEU A 147 17.26 -1.09 8.23
C LEU A 147 18.08 0.21 8.29
N GLY A 148 19.40 0.10 8.21
CA GLY A 148 20.33 1.23 8.31
C GLY A 148 20.27 2.18 7.11
N ASP A 149 19.81 1.72 5.95
CA ASP A 149 19.67 2.54 4.74
C ASP A 149 18.44 3.49 4.81
N LEU A 150 17.48 3.28 5.73
CA LEU A 150 16.25 4.08 5.80
C LEU A 150 16.50 5.56 6.14
N PRO A 151 17.28 5.92 7.18
CA PRO A 151 17.61 7.32 7.49
C PRO A 151 18.25 8.06 6.30
N ASP A 152 19.20 7.42 5.60
CA ASP A 152 19.87 8.02 4.44
C ASP A 152 18.90 8.31 3.29
N LYS A 153 17.91 7.43 3.08
CA LYS A 153 16.84 7.63 2.09
C LYS A 153 15.89 8.75 2.49
N VAL A 154 15.63 8.93 3.79
CA VAL A 154 14.85 10.07 4.31
C VAL A 154 15.58 11.39 4.07
N CYS A 155 16.88 11.46 4.36
CA CYS A 155 17.69 12.63 4.04
C CYS A 155 17.66 12.96 2.54
N SER A 156 17.86 11.96 1.68
CA SER A 156 17.77 12.12 0.22
C SER A 156 16.39 12.61 -0.24
N HIS A 157 15.32 12.15 0.42
CA HIS A 157 13.95 12.60 0.15
C HIS A 157 13.79 14.09 0.50
N ILE A 158 14.22 14.50 1.70
CA ILE A 158 14.18 15.90 2.16
C ILE A 158 14.95 16.81 1.19
N GLU A 159 16.15 16.42 0.78
CA GLU A 159 16.98 17.19 -0.14
C GLU A 159 16.31 17.39 -1.51
N ALA A 160 15.72 16.33 -2.07
CA ALA A 160 15.07 16.40 -3.37
C ALA A 160 13.81 17.28 -3.38
N GLU A 161 13.14 17.45 -2.23
CA GLU A 161 12.00 18.38 -2.13
C GLU A 161 12.42 19.83 -2.43
N ARG A 162 13.69 20.16 -2.16
CA ARG A 162 14.25 21.51 -2.17
C ARG A 162 15.06 21.87 -3.42
N ASP A 163 15.16 20.99 -4.42
CA ASP A 163 15.91 21.30 -5.64
C ASP A 163 15.15 22.27 -6.58
N PHE A 164 14.84 23.45 -6.04
CA PHE A 164 14.10 24.51 -6.72
C PHE A 164 14.91 25.14 -7.85
N ASP A 165 16.25 25.03 -7.79
CA ASP A 165 17.10 25.50 -8.87
C ASP A 165 17.03 24.53 -10.05
N LEU A 166 17.05 23.21 -9.82
CA LEU A 166 16.66 22.25 -10.86
C LEU A 166 15.24 22.48 -11.32
N LYS A 167 14.27 22.76 -10.44
CA LYS A 167 12.88 23.05 -10.84
C LYS A 167 12.79 24.25 -11.79
N LYS A 168 13.55 25.32 -11.56
CA LYS A 168 13.58 26.51 -12.41
C LYS A 168 14.24 26.26 -13.76
N ILE A 169 15.27 25.40 -13.79
CA ILE A 169 16.05 25.10 -15.00
C ILE A 169 15.36 24.03 -15.85
N ASP A 170 14.90 22.96 -15.21
CA ASP A 170 14.26 21.80 -15.81
C ASP A 170 13.25 21.17 -14.83
N GLU A 171 11.99 21.62 -14.92
CA GLU A 171 10.88 21.11 -14.12
C GLU A 171 10.68 19.59 -14.28
N ARG A 172 10.94 19.05 -15.48
CA ARG A 172 10.75 17.62 -15.75
C ARG A 172 11.83 16.79 -15.05
N ALA A 173 13.09 17.22 -15.10
CA ALA A 173 14.18 16.59 -14.37
C ALA A 173 13.95 16.65 -12.85
N TYR A 174 13.47 17.79 -12.34
CA TYR A 174 13.09 17.94 -10.94
C TYR A 174 12.00 16.94 -10.50
N LEU A 175 10.90 16.86 -11.25
CA LEU A 175 9.81 15.92 -10.96
C LEU A 175 10.28 14.46 -11.02
N SER A 176 11.16 14.13 -11.98
CA SER A 176 11.75 12.80 -12.11
C SER A 176 12.65 12.45 -10.92
N ALA A 177 13.53 13.36 -10.51
CA ALA A 177 14.41 13.17 -9.35
C ALA A 177 13.60 12.91 -8.08
N ARG A 178 12.60 13.75 -7.79
CA ARG A 178 11.70 13.58 -6.64
C ARG A 178 10.93 12.26 -6.68
N LYS A 179 10.40 11.89 -7.84
CA LYS A 179 9.75 10.59 -8.03
C LYS A 179 10.70 9.45 -7.67
N ASN A 180 11.95 9.49 -8.15
CA ASN A 180 12.92 8.42 -7.95
C ASN A 180 13.33 8.24 -6.48
N VAL A 181 13.61 9.34 -5.76
CA VAL A 181 13.92 9.23 -4.32
C VAL A 181 12.72 8.78 -3.51
N HIS A 182 11.52 9.23 -3.85
CA HIS A 182 10.31 8.81 -3.17
C HIS A 182 10.01 7.31 -3.39
N ASN A 183 10.16 6.82 -4.63
CA ASN A 183 10.03 5.39 -4.92
C ASN A 183 11.13 4.56 -4.20
N SER A 184 12.34 5.12 -4.05
CA SER A 184 13.43 4.48 -3.27
C SER A 184 13.07 4.33 -1.79
N LEU A 185 12.45 5.36 -1.21
CA LEU A 185 11.96 5.35 0.17
C LEU A 185 10.86 4.30 0.36
N ILE A 186 9.86 4.27 -0.53
CA ILE A 186 8.78 3.26 -0.51
C ILE A 186 9.35 1.84 -0.61
N ARG A 187 10.28 1.61 -1.55
CA ARG A 187 10.90 0.28 -1.73
C ARG A 187 11.57 -0.20 -0.45
N ASN A 188 12.34 0.66 0.21
CA ASN A 188 13.03 0.29 1.44
C ASN A 188 12.06 0.05 2.59
N LEU A 189 11.01 0.88 2.77
CA LEU A 189 9.97 0.62 3.77
C LEU A 189 9.26 -0.73 3.52
N ASN A 190 8.92 -1.04 2.26
CA ASN A 190 8.34 -2.32 1.89
C ASN A 190 9.28 -3.50 2.14
N GLU A 191 10.59 -3.34 1.92
CA GLU A 191 11.60 -4.35 2.25
C GLU A 191 11.67 -4.60 3.76
N ILE A 192 11.63 -3.54 4.57
CA ILE A 192 11.61 -3.65 6.03
C ILE A 192 10.34 -4.37 6.50
N ASN A 193 9.18 -4.07 5.93
CA ASN A 193 7.94 -4.78 6.25
C ASN A 193 8.02 -6.28 5.92
N LYS A 194 8.65 -6.65 4.79
CA LYS A 194 8.91 -8.06 4.46
C LYS A 194 9.87 -8.72 5.44
N LEU A 195 10.89 -7.99 5.91
CA LEU A 195 11.78 -8.49 6.96
C LEU A 195 11.03 -8.74 8.26
N ALA A 196 10.14 -7.82 8.65
CA ALA A 196 9.29 -7.98 9.82
C ALA A 196 8.42 -9.25 9.74
N ASP A 197 7.81 -9.51 8.57
CA ASP A 197 7.06 -10.75 8.32
C ASP A 197 7.94 -11.99 8.51
N ASN A 198 9.12 -12.00 7.89
CA ASN A 198 10.04 -13.14 7.95
C ASN A 198 10.51 -13.46 9.37
N HIS A 199 10.60 -12.43 10.22
CA HIS A 199 10.99 -12.55 11.63
C HIS A 199 9.80 -12.71 12.59
N GLY A 200 8.57 -12.73 12.08
CA GLY A 200 7.36 -12.89 12.89
C GLY A 200 7.10 -11.72 13.86
N VAL A 201 7.56 -10.52 13.52
CA VAL A 201 7.35 -9.29 14.30
C VAL A 201 6.40 -8.35 13.59
N ARG A 202 5.85 -7.38 14.33
CA ARG A 202 4.93 -6.39 13.75
C ARG A 202 5.67 -5.53 12.72
N ARG A 203 5.03 -5.33 11.57
CA ARG A 203 5.52 -4.46 10.48
C ARG A 203 5.62 -3.00 10.92
N LEU A 204 6.40 -2.19 10.22
CA LEU A 204 6.39 -0.73 10.41
C LEU A 204 5.07 -0.12 9.97
N THR A 205 4.53 -0.59 8.85
CA THR A 205 3.16 -0.30 8.39
C THR A 205 2.46 -1.61 8.06
N PHE A 206 1.16 -1.72 8.34
CA PHE A 206 0.46 -3.00 8.14
C PHE A 206 0.48 -3.47 6.68
N ARG A 207 0.57 -2.56 5.70
CA ARG A 207 0.69 -2.90 4.27
C ARG A 207 1.93 -2.33 3.60
N ASN A 208 2.21 -2.87 2.42
CA ASN A 208 3.16 -2.31 1.47
C ASN A 208 2.49 -1.23 0.60
N PHE A 209 3.29 -0.31 0.11
CA PHE A 209 2.88 0.82 -0.72
C PHE A 209 3.32 0.63 -2.17
N LEU A 210 2.54 1.17 -3.10
CA LEU A 210 2.83 1.13 -4.52
C LEU A 210 3.89 2.15 -4.89
N THR A 211 4.83 1.75 -5.73
CA THR A 211 5.64 2.67 -6.52
C THR A 211 5.04 2.81 -7.91
N ASN A 212 5.27 3.95 -8.55
CA ASN A 212 4.95 4.13 -9.97
C ASN A 212 6.20 3.93 -10.85
N ASP A 213 7.03 2.95 -10.51
CA ASP A 213 8.19 2.57 -11.32
C ASP A 213 7.74 1.95 -12.66
N ASP A 214 6.57 1.29 -12.67
CA ASP A 214 5.96 0.74 -13.88
C ASP A 214 5.44 1.82 -14.83
N PRO A 215 5.37 1.54 -16.16
CA PRO A 215 4.74 2.42 -17.12
C PRO A 215 3.27 2.67 -16.73
N TYR A 216 2.95 3.93 -16.44
CA TYR A 216 1.59 4.41 -16.21
C TYR A 216 0.99 4.89 -17.53
N ASP A 217 -0.24 4.46 -17.82
CA ASP A 217 -0.99 4.77 -19.04
C ASP A 217 -2.28 5.51 -18.66
N GLU A 218 -2.21 6.84 -18.70
CA GLU A 218 -3.33 7.74 -18.35
C GLU A 218 -4.59 7.48 -19.17
N TYR A 219 -4.46 6.97 -20.40
CA TYR A 219 -5.61 6.67 -21.26
C TYR A 219 -6.37 5.42 -20.81
N LYS A 220 -5.72 4.55 -20.05
CA LYS A 220 -6.34 3.34 -19.48
C LYS A 220 -6.85 3.56 -18.06
N ASP A 221 -6.30 4.52 -17.33
CA ASP A 221 -6.79 4.93 -16.01
C ASP A 221 -7.87 6.02 -16.10
N ILE A 222 -8.98 5.71 -16.77
CA ILE A 222 -10.07 6.67 -17.07
C ILE A 222 -10.62 7.35 -15.79
N TYR A 223 -10.55 6.66 -14.65
CA TYR A 223 -11.07 7.13 -13.37
C TYR A 223 -9.98 7.70 -12.45
N LEU A 224 -8.72 7.68 -12.87
CA LEU A 224 -7.55 8.11 -12.09
C LEU A 224 -7.41 7.34 -10.76
N ASP A 225 -7.93 6.11 -10.69
CA ASP A 225 -7.91 5.32 -9.46
C ASP A 225 -6.49 4.82 -9.15
N THR A 226 -5.73 4.43 -10.18
CA THR A 226 -4.34 4.02 -10.02
C THR A 226 -3.44 5.22 -9.72
N ASP A 227 -3.61 6.34 -10.44
CA ASP A 227 -2.87 7.57 -10.15
C ASP A 227 -3.15 8.10 -8.75
N GLY A 228 -4.44 8.18 -8.38
CA GLY A 228 -4.89 8.57 -7.06
C GLY A 228 -4.33 7.65 -5.97
N ARG A 229 -4.13 6.35 -6.25
CA ARG A 229 -3.51 5.42 -5.31
C ARG A 229 -2.00 5.63 -5.18
N TYR A 230 -1.28 5.90 -6.27
CA TYR A 230 0.12 6.28 -6.17
C TYR A 230 0.28 7.54 -5.33
N GLU A 231 -0.58 8.54 -5.54
CA GLU A 231 -0.54 9.78 -4.77
C GLU A 231 -0.85 9.55 -3.27
N TYR A 232 -1.86 8.71 -2.98
CA TYR A 232 -2.22 8.31 -1.63
C TYR A 232 -1.05 7.64 -0.90
N ASP A 233 -0.43 6.65 -1.55
CA ASP A 233 0.67 5.87 -0.99
C ASP A 233 1.90 6.74 -0.74
N ARG A 234 2.23 7.63 -1.69
CA ARG A 234 3.33 8.57 -1.49
C ARG A 234 3.08 9.51 -0.31
N SER A 235 1.88 10.09 -0.25
CA SER A 235 1.53 11.02 0.82
C SER A 235 1.53 10.35 2.19
N SER A 236 1.08 9.09 2.26
CA SER A 236 1.07 8.30 3.50
C SER A 236 2.50 8.02 3.98
N VAL A 237 3.39 7.62 3.06
CA VAL A 237 4.80 7.34 3.37
C VAL A 237 5.54 8.61 3.79
N GLU A 238 5.35 9.73 3.09
CA GLU A 238 5.93 11.02 3.48
C GLU A 238 5.56 11.38 4.92
N LYS A 239 4.27 11.28 5.27
CA LYS A 239 3.78 11.66 6.60
C LYS A 239 4.20 10.69 7.69
N TYR A 240 4.22 9.39 7.40
CA TYR A 240 4.84 8.41 8.27
C TYR A 240 6.28 8.81 8.60
N MET A 241 7.08 9.18 7.57
CA MET A 241 8.47 9.57 7.79
C MET A 241 8.61 10.90 8.54
N ARG A 242 7.71 11.85 8.32
CA ARG A 242 7.68 13.10 9.11
C ARG A 242 7.44 12.86 10.60
N ILE A 243 6.67 11.82 10.96
CA ILE A 243 6.48 11.42 12.36
C ILE A 243 7.70 10.65 12.85
N ALA A 244 8.10 9.59 12.13
CA ALA A 244 9.18 8.70 12.53
C ALA A 244 10.57 9.37 12.60
N PHE A 245 10.80 10.39 11.79
CA PHE A 245 12.05 11.14 11.69
C PHE A 245 11.83 12.64 11.94
N ALA A 246 10.93 12.97 12.88
CA ALA A 246 10.56 14.35 13.19
C ALA A 246 11.79 15.26 13.38
N ASP A 247 12.82 14.79 14.11
CA ASP A 247 14.05 15.56 14.32
C ASP A 247 14.77 15.93 13.01
N LEU A 248 14.84 15.02 12.03
CA LEU A 248 15.49 15.29 10.74
C LEU A 248 14.69 16.31 9.93
N TYR A 249 13.37 16.16 9.91
CA TYR A 249 12.49 17.09 9.22
C TYR A 249 12.50 18.47 9.89
N ASP A 250 12.37 18.55 11.22
CA ASP A 250 12.43 19.78 12.00
C ASP A 250 13.77 20.50 11.82
N GLN A 251 14.88 19.76 11.83
CA GLN A 251 16.21 20.31 11.58
C GLN A 251 16.29 20.90 10.16
N ALA A 252 15.85 20.15 9.16
CA ALA A 252 15.82 20.62 7.78
C ALA A 252 14.91 21.85 7.58
N GLU A 253 13.79 21.94 8.30
CA GLU A 253 12.92 23.12 8.27
C GLU A 253 13.61 24.34 8.92
N LYS A 254 14.29 24.14 10.05
CA LYS A 254 15.01 25.20 10.79
C LYS A 254 16.21 25.75 10.03
N ASP A 255 17.02 24.90 9.42
CA ASP A 255 18.18 25.33 8.63
C ASP A 255 17.81 25.71 7.18
N GLY A 256 16.53 25.61 6.82
CA GLY A 256 15.97 26.00 5.55
C GLY A 256 16.29 25.04 4.40
N THR A 257 16.82 23.85 4.71
CA THR A 257 16.96 22.72 3.78
C THR A 257 15.60 22.19 3.33
N LEU A 258 14.55 22.34 4.12
CA LEU A 258 13.16 22.07 3.73
C LEU A 258 12.34 23.37 3.78
N ARG A 259 11.73 23.77 2.66
CA ARG A 259 10.80 24.91 2.61
C ARG A 259 9.36 24.41 2.73
N VAL A 260 8.76 24.58 3.90
CA VAL A 260 7.32 24.39 4.08
C VAL A 260 6.61 25.64 3.58
N ASP A 261 5.60 25.49 2.74
CA ASP A 261 4.65 26.57 2.48
C ASP A 261 3.97 26.92 3.81
N PRO A 262 4.05 28.17 4.32
CA PRO A 262 3.44 28.53 5.59
C PRO A 262 1.92 28.29 5.61
N ASN A 263 1.25 28.21 4.45
CA ASN A 263 -0.16 27.84 4.33
C ASN A 263 -0.43 26.32 4.32
N LYS A 264 0.63 25.49 4.24
CA LYS A 264 0.61 24.03 4.39
C LYS A 264 1.38 23.57 5.63
N GLN A 265 1.57 24.44 6.63
CA GLN A 265 1.94 23.96 7.97
C GLN A 265 0.93 22.89 8.36
N SER A 266 1.39 21.64 8.39
CA SER A 266 0.62 20.56 8.98
C SER A 266 0.34 21.00 10.41
N LYS A 267 -0.92 21.16 10.78
CA LYS A 267 -1.35 21.36 12.17
C LYS A 267 -1.14 20.09 13.01
N THR A 268 -0.19 19.22 12.66
CA THR A 268 0.23 18.08 13.45
C THR A 268 1.44 18.46 14.30
N ALA A 269 1.23 19.46 15.16
CA ALA A 269 1.99 19.59 16.40
C ALA A 269 1.27 18.75 17.46
N TYR A 270 1.47 17.44 17.40
CA TYR A 270 1.26 16.50 18.51
C TYR A 270 2.42 15.51 18.28
N PHE A 271 3.51 15.51 19.04
CA PHE A 271 3.62 15.43 20.49
C PHE A 271 4.90 16.13 20.96
N HIS A 272 4.79 17.08 21.89
CA HIS A 272 5.91 17.41 22.77
C HIS A 272 5.87 16.47 23.99
N SER A 273 6.99 15.77 24.19
CA SER A 273 7.61 15.41 25.47
C SER A 273 6.70 15.47 26.71
N LEU A 274 6.38 14.30 27.29
CA LEU A 274 6.12 14.18 28.72
C LEU A 274 7.37 13.60 29.36
N GLY A 275 8.35 14.48 29.58
CA GLY A 275 9.24 14.37 30.72
C GLY A 275 8.59 15.13 31.88
N GLU A 276 8.40 14.42 32.99
CA GLU A 276 8.38 14.88 34.39
C GLU A 276 7.66 16.21 34.72
N ASP A 277 6.43 16.08 35.26
CA ASP A 277 6.08 16.47 36.64
C ASP A 277 4.67 15.97 37.01
#